data_AF-A0A533XKL2-F1
#
_entry.id   AF-A0A533XKL2-F1
#
_cell.length_a   1.000
_cell.length_b   1.000
_cell.length_c   1.000
_cell.angle_alpha   90.00
_cell.angle_beta   90.00
_cell.angle_gamma   90.00
#
_symmetry.space_group_name_H-M   'P 1'
#
loop_
_entity.id
_entity.type
_entity.pdbx_description
1 polymer ?
#
loop_
_entity_poly.entity_id
_entity_poly.type
_entity_poly.pdbx_seq_one_letter_code
_entity_poly.pdbx_strand_id
1 'polypeptide(L)'
;MGTARQGNSLAKPGARASAGGVRGGEISLVPHSRLRALHQHIQRFPQAGVLVVGDLILDHYIWGKVSRISPEAPVPVVHVHSESLQLGGAANVFNAGLWGQTKAAGVC
;
A
#
# COMPACT_ATOMS: atom_id res chain seq x y z
N MET A 1 -47.13 -2.60 48.79
CA MET A 1 -46.20 -2.17 49.85
C MET A 1 -44.88 -1.81 49.17
N GLY A 2 -44.45 -0.54 49.23
CA GLY A 2 -43.11 -0.05 48.84
C GLY A 2 -42.85 0.05 47.33
N THR A 3 -43.10 1.15 46.62
CA THR A 3 -42.39 2.46 46.55
C THR A 3 -41.00 2.43 45.90
N ALA A 4 -40.89 3.17 44.79
CA ALA A 4 -39.81 4.13 44.47
C ALA A 4 -38.39 3.56 44.18
N ARG A 5 -37.54 4.11 43.30
CA ARG A 5 -37.35 5.47 42.80
C ARG A 5 -36.71 5.49 41.41
N GLN A 6 -37.09 6.51 40.66
CA GLN A 6 -36.41 7.13 39.53
C GLN A 6 -35.13 7.87 39.99
N GLY A 7 -34.11 7.96 39.14
CA GLY A 7 -32.93 8.83 39.31
C GLY A 7 -31.82 8.39 38.35
N ASN A 8 -31.69 8.93 37.14
CA ASN A 8 -31.27 10.27 36.73
C ASN A 8 -29.79 10.59 37.03
N SER A 9 -29.13 11.03 35.95
CA SER A 9 -27.95 11.90 35.90
C SER A 9 -26.61 11.32 36.32
N LEU A 10 -25.63 11.37 35.42
CA LEU A 10 -24.58 12.39 35.47
C LEU A 10 -23.63 12.29 34.28
N ALA A 11 -23.24 13.47 33.82
CA ALA A 11 -22.45 13.75 32.63
C ALA A 11 -20.97 13.30 32.75
N LYS A 12 -20.34 13.25 31.57
CA LYS A 12 -18.91 13.11 31.23
C LYS A 12 -17.96 13.81 32.23
N PRO A 13 -16.68 13.39 32.32
CA PRO A 13 -15.66 14.05 31.48
C PRO A 13 -14.48 13.17 31.03
N GLY A 14 -13.94 13.51 29.85
CA GLY A 14 -12.49 13.59 29.60
C GLY A 14 -11.65 12.31 29.59
N ALA A 15 -11.29 11.84 28.39
CA ALA A 15 -9.99 11.23 28.16
C ALA A 15 -9.41 11.75 26.85
N ARG A 16 -8.40 12.60 27.00
CA ARG A 16 -7.55 13.16 25.95
C ARG A 16 -6.85 12.01 25.22
N ALA A 17 -7.03 11.91 23.90
CA ALA A 17 -6.08 11.25 23.02
C ALA A 17 -5.39 12.35 22.20
N SER A 18 -4.09 12.49 22.45
CA SER A 18 -3.18 13.48 21.91
C SER A 18 -3.19 13.53 20.39
N ALA A 19 -3.67 14.64 19.84
CA ALA A 19 -3.35 15.08 18.48
C ALA A 19 -1.85 15.41 18.42
N GLY A 20 -1.05 14.44 17.96
CA GLY A 20 0.36 14.64 17.67
C GLY A 20 0.51 15.68 16.56
N GLY A 21 1.00 16.86 16.92
CA GLY A 21 1.27 17.95 16.01
C GLY A 21 2.36 17.60 15.01
N VAL A 22 1.99 17.52 13.73
CA VAL A 22 2.94 17.63 12.63
C VAL A 22 3.28 19.10 12.51
N ARG A 23 4.47 19.47 13.02
CA ARG A 23 5.07 20.78 12.87
C ARG A 23 5.15 21.12 11.40
N GLY A 24 4.39 22.14 11.00
CA GLY A 24 4.40 22.72 9.66
C GLY A 24 5.77 23.30 9.35
N GLY A 25 6.59 22.51 8.66
CA GLY A 25 7.63 23.03 7.80
C GLY A 25 6.97 23.61 6.56
N GLU A 26 7.28 24.87 6.32
CA GLU A 26 6.91 25.73 5.20
C GLU A 26 7.06 25.04 3.84
N ILE A 27 6.00 24.38 3.34
CA ILE A 27 5.89 24.04 1.93
C ILE A 27 5.38 25.30 1.23
N SER A 28 6.34 26.06 0.71
CA SER A 28 6.14 27.23 -0.13
C SER A 28 5.02 27.02 -1.15
N LEU A 29 3.95 27.80 -0.95
CA LEU A 29 2.82 28.19 -1.82
C LEU A 29 2.73 27.52 -3.21
N VAL A 30 2.47 26.21 -3.24
CA VAL A 30 1.79 25.62 -4.40
C VAL A 30 0.35 26.15 -4.39
N PRO A 31 -0.21 26.63 -5.52
CA PRO A 31 -1.60 27.07 -5.57
C PRO A 31 -2.53 26.00 -4.99
N HIS A 32 -3.12 26.27 -3.82
CA HIS A 32 -3.92 25.32 -3.03
C HIS A 32 -5.16 24.78 -3.78
N SER A 33 -5.51 25.37 -4.92
CA SER A 33 -6.58 24.90 -5.81
C SER A 33 -6.19 23.61 -6.54
N ARG A 34 -4.94 23.50 -7.03
CA ARG A 34 -4.48 22.32 -7.79
C ARG A 34 -4.28 21.10 -6.90
N LEU A 35 -3.73 21.30 -5.71
CA LEU A 35 -3.57 20.22 -4.72
C LEU A 35 -4.92 19.67 -4.24
N ARG A 36 -5.91 20.56 -4.02
CA ARG A 36 -7.27 20.14 -3.67
C ARG A 36 -7.95 19.39 -4.82
N ALA A 37 -7.82 19.87 -6.04
CA ALA A 37 -8.34 19.17 -7.21
C ALA A 37 -7.69 17.79 -7.36
N LEU A 38 -6.36 17.68 -7.27
CA LEU A 38 -5.68 16.37 -7.31
C LEU A 38 -6.17 15.43 -6.21
N HIS A 39 -6.28 15.94 -4.98
CA HIS A 39 -6.79 15.16 -3.86
C HIS A 39 -8.20 14.63 -4.14
N GLN A 40 -9.10 15.46 -4.66
CA GLN A 40 -10.45 15.04 -5.05
C GLN A 40 -10.46 13.94 -6.12
N HIS A 41 -9.53 13.97 -7.08
CA HIS A 41 -9.44 12.93 -8.10
C HIS A 41 -8.89 11.61 -7.54
N ILE A 42 -7.87 11.66 -6.68
CA ILE A 42 -7.30 10.46 -6.04
C ILE A 42 -8.34 9.78 -5.14
N GLN A 43 -9.15 10.55 -4.43
CA GLN A 43 -10.26 10.01 -3.60
C GLN A 43 -11.32 9.27 -4.41
N ARG A 44 -11.32 9.42 -5.74
CA ARG A 44 -12.23 8.73 -6.67
C ARG A 44 -11.66 7.43 -7.25
N PHE A 45 -10.41 7.07 -6.96
CA PHE A 45 -9.79 5.84 -7.50
C PHE A 45 -10.41 4.56 -6.93
N PRO A 46 -10.77 4.47 -5.63
CA PRO A 46 -11.40 3.28 -5.07
C PRO A 46 -12.82 3.00 -5.60
N GLN A 47 -13.39 3.86 -6.44
CA GLN A 47 -14.69 3.66 -7.08
C GLN A 47 -14.55 3.27 -8.56
N ALA A 48 -13.33 3.37 -9.11
CA ALA A 48 -13.07 2.99 -10.49
C ALA A 48 -13.00 1.47 -10.64
N GLY A 49 -13.67 0.96 -11.67
CA GLY A 49 -13.51 -0.41 -12.17
C GLY A 49 -12.44 -0.44 -13.26
N VAL A 50 -11.39 -1.24 -13.09
CA VAL A 50 -10.27 -1.33 -14.03
C VAL A 50 -10.09 -2.77 -14.50
N LEU A 51 -9.96 -2.96 -15.81
CA LEU A 51 -9.52 -4.20 -16.43
C LEU A 51 -8.08 -4.02 -16.93
N VAL A 52 -7.15 -4.78 -16.36
CA VAL A 52 -5.76 -4.81 -16.79
C VAL A 52 -5.59 -5.91 -17.83
N VAL A 53 -5.10 -5.56 -19.02
CA VAL A 53 -4.83 -6.50 -20.11
C VAL A 53 -3.36 -6.45 -20.48
N GLY A 54 -2.69 -7.59 -20.51
CA GLY A 54 -1.28 -7.71 -20.87
C GLY A 54 -0.66 -9.00 -20.35
N ASP A 55 0.67 -9.09 -20.42
CA ASP A 55 1.39 -10.29 -20.01
C ASP A 55 1.43 -10.44 -18.49
N LEU A 56 1.00 -11.61 -18.02
CA LEU A 56 0.97 -11.98 -16.61
C LEU A 56 2.24 -12.75 -16.28
N ILE A 57 3.26 -12.03 -15.82
CA ILE A 57 4.57 -12.63 -15.53
C ILE A 57 4.84 -12.67 -14.03
N LEU A 58 5.66 -13.63 -13.60
CA LEU A 58 6.14 -13.77 -12.23
C LEU A 58 7.66 -13.62 -12.21
N ASP A 59 8.13 -12.62 -11.48
CA ASP A 59 9.55 -12.35 -11.30
C ASP A 59 10.08 -13.19 -10.13
N HIS A 60 11.06 -14.05 -10.40
CA HIS A 60 11.73 -14.85 -9.37
C HIS A 60 13.10 -14.26 -9.07
N TYR A 61 13.24 -13.70 -7.88
CA TYR A 61 14.48 -13.12 -7.41
C TYR A 61 15.21 -14.11 -6.51
N ILE A 62 16.45 -14.42 -6.89
CA ILE A 62 17.35 -15.29 -6.14
C ILE A 62 18.40 -14.42 -5.46
N TRP A 63 18.44 -14.46 -4.15
CA TRP A 63 19.37 -13.69 -3.33
C TRP A 63 20.44 -14.62 -2.77
N GLY A 64 21.70 -14.25 -2.94
CA GLY A 64 22.81 -15.06 -2.47
C GLY A 64 24.12 -14.28 -2.45
N LYS A 65 25.15 -14.88 -1.84
CA LYS A 65 26.50 -14.33 -1.86
C LYS A 65 27.35 -15.06 -2.89
N VAL A 66 28.15 -14.32 -3.65
CA VAL A 66 29.16 -14.89 -4.56
C VAL A 66 30.48 -14.98 -3.80
N SER A 67 31.00 -16.20 -3.65
CA SER A 67 32.26 -16.47 -2.92
C SER A 67 33.42 -16.84 -3.83
N ARG A 68 33.13 -17.32 -5.05
CA ARG A 68 34.13 -17.79 -6.02
C ARG A 68 33.61 -17.75 -7.45
N ILE A 69 34.55 -17.76 -8.40
CA ILE A 69 34.29 -18.01 -9.82
C ILE A 69 34.38 -19.51 -10.07
N SER A 70 33.53 -20.02 -10.97
CA SER A 70 33.55 -21.44 -11.35
C SER A 70 34.88 -21.78 -12.06
N PRO A 71 35.51 -22.93 -11.74
CA PRO A 71 36.69 -23.40 -12.47
C PRO A 71 36.36 -23.92 -13.88
N GLU A 72 35.09 -24.26 -14.17
CA GLU A 72 34.64 -24.82 -15.46
C GLU A 72 34.30 -23.75 -16.50
N ALA A 73 33.94 -22.55 -16.07
CA ALA A 73 33.62 -21.41 -16.93
C ALA A 73 33.73 -20.10 -16.12
N PRO A 74 34.02 -18.94 -16.75
CA PRO A 74 34.17 -17.66 -16.06
C PRO A 74 32.82 -17.07 -15.62
N VAL A 75 32.04 -17.85 -14.87
CA VAL A 75 30.74 -17.49 -14.32
C VAL A 75 30.77 -17.54 -12.79
N PRO A 76 30.12 -16.59 -12.10
CA PRO A 76 30.06 -16.57 -10.64
C PRO A 76 29.18 -17.71 -10.11
N VAL A 77 29.62 -18.34 -9.02
CA VAL A 77 28.80 -19.32 -8.28
C VAL A 77 28.09 -18.60 -7.14
N VAL A 78 26.76 -18.54 -7.21
CA VAL A 78 25.92 -17.91 -6.18
C VAL A 78 25.56 -18.95 -5.12
N HIS A 79 25.90 -18.69 -3.86
CA HIS A 79 25.34 -19.43 -2.73
C HIS A 79 24.01 -18.80 -2.35
N VAL A 80 22.91 -19.43 -2.77
CA VAL A 80 21.55 -18.95 -2.54
C VAL A 80 21.23 -18.97 -1.05
N HIS A 81 20.69 -17.86 -0.54
CA HIS A 81 20.27 -17.69 0.85
C HIS A 81 18.76 -17.50 0.96
N SER A 82 18.14 -16.85 -0.01
CA SER A 82 16.69 -16.63 -0.02
C SER A 82 16.19 -16.43 -1.44
N GLU A 83 14.92 -16.68 -1.62
CA GLU A 83 14.22 -16.48 -2.88
C GLU A 83 12.94 -15.69 -2.62
N SER A 84 12.56 -14.84 -3.56
CA SER A 84 11.30 -14.09 -3.48
C SER A 84 10.62 -14.09 -4.84
N LEU A 85 9.33 -14.40 -4.82
CA LEU A 85 8.46 -14.33 -5.99
C LEU A 85 7.69 -13.01 -5.94
N GLN A 86 7.68 -12.30 -7.05
CA GLN A 86 6.98 -11.01 -7.17
C GLN A 86 6.18 -10.98 -8.46
N LEU A 87 5.00 -10.38 -8.42
CA LEU A 87 4.20 -10.18 -9.62
C LEU A 87 4.92 -9.17 -10.51
N GLY A 88 5.10 -9.51 -11.78
CA GLY A 88 5.69 -8.63 -12.79
C GLY A 88 4.66 -8.22 -13.84
N GLY A 89 5.06 -7.34 -14.76
CA GLY A 89 4.23 -6.93 -15.90
C GLY A 89 2.82 -6.47 -15.52
N ALA A 90 1.81 -7.00 -16.23
CA ALA A 90 0.41 -6.68 -15.97
C ALA A 90 -0.08 -7.19 -14.60
N ALA A 91 0.55 -8.23 -14.06
CA ALA A 91 0.21 -8.74 -12.73
C ALA A 91 0.63 -7.76 -11.61
N ASN A 92 1.74 -7.03 -11.78
CA ASN A 92 2.12 -5.97 -10.84
C ASN A 92 1.11 -4.80 -10.86
N VAL A 93 0.66 -4.41 -12.05
CA VAL A 93 -0.34 -3.33 -12.22
C VAL A 93 -1.66 -3.71 -11.56
N PHE A 94 -2.09 -4.97 -11.69
CA PHE A 94 -3.24 -5.51 -10.99
C PHE A 94 -3.08 -5.42 -9.45
N ASN A 95 -1.87 -5.67 -8.93
CA ASN A 95 -1.57 -5.67 -7.51
C ASN A 95 -1.43 -4.26 -6.88
N ALA A 96 -1.45 -3.17 -7.66
CA ALA A 96 -1.22 -1.82 -7.16
C ALA A 96 -2.23 -1.36 -6.08
N GLY A 97 -3.41 -2.00 -5.97
CA GLY A 97 -4.35 -1.79 -4.87
C GLY A 97 -5.04 -0.42 -4.81
N LEU A 98 -4.92 0.39 -5.87
CA LEU A 98 -5.46 1.75 -5.93
C LEU A 98 -6.94 1.80 -6.35
N TRP A 99 -7.44 0.73 -6.97
CA TRP A 99 -8.73 0.69 -7.63
C TRP A 99 -9.78 -0.03 -6.77
N GLY A 100 -11.05 0.29 -6.96
CA GLY A 100 -12.14 -0.36 -6.23
C GLY A 100 -12.37 -1.80 -6.64
N GLN A 101 -12.50 -2.00 -7.96
CA GLN A 101 -12.66 -3.31 -8.56
C GLN A 101 -11.63 -3.46 -9.67
N THR A 102 -10.70 -4.41 -9.49
CA THR A 102 -9.67 -4.70 -10.49
C THR A 102 -9.86 -6.12 -10.99
N LYS A 103 -9.81 -6.30 -12.31
CA LYS A 103 -9.74 -7.61 -12.96
C LYS A 103 -8.50 -7.63 -13.86
N ALA A 104 -7.91 -8.80 -14.06
CA ALA A 104 -6.82 -8.98 -14.99
C ALA A 104 -7.18 -10.05 -16.02
N ALA A 105 -6.72 -9.88 -17.26
CA ALA A 105 -6.81 -10.87 -18.32
C ALA A 105 -5.52 -10.84 -19.14
N GLY A 106 -4.98 -12.02 -19.44
CA GLY A 106 -3.68 -12.13 -20.08
C GLY A 106 -3.20 -13.57 -20.14
N VAL A 107 -2.00 -13.76 -20.67
CA VAL A 107 -1.32 -15.05 -20.72
C VAL A 107 -0.02 -14.98 -19.91
N CYS A 108 0.37 -16.13 -19.36
CA CYS A 108 1.65 -16.33 -18.68
C CYS A 108 2.60 -17.10 -19.58
#